data_AF-A0A520JFF0-F1
#
_entry.id   AF-A0A520JFF0-F1
#
_cell.length_a   1.000
_cell.length_b   1.000
_cell.length_c   1.000
_cell.angle_alpha   90.00
_cell.angle_beta   90.00
_cell.angle_gamma   90.00
#
_symmetry.space_group_name_H-M   'P 1'
#
loop_
_entity.id
_entity.type
_entity.pdbx_description
1 polymer ?
#
loop_
_entity_poly.entity_id
_entity_poly.type
_entity_poly.pdbx_seq_one_letter_code
_entity_poly.pdbx_strand_id
1 'polypeptide(L)'
;MYGQGVSKIGEILDLGVKAGLVEKSGAWFSYDSVRIGQGRENAKTFLKNNVEMSDRLEKAIRSRTDKVAEEMMVGPEPEDDIEGDDDM
;
A
#
# COMPACT_ATOMS: atom_id res chain seq x y z
N MET A 1 19.28 -15.48 18.07
CA MET A 1 18.22 -16.38 17.57
C MET A 1 17.75 -15.81 16.24
N TYR A 2 18.49 -16.09 15.17
CA TYR A 2 18.28 -15.56 13.82
C TYR A 2 17.86 -16.73 12.94
N GLY A 3 16.56 -16.84 12.64
CA GLY A 3 16.05 -18.01 11.94
C GLY A 3 14.55 -17.94 11.77
N GLN A 4 14.11 -17.15 10.78
CA GLN A 4 12.96 -17.43 9.92
C GLN A 4 12.85 -16.29 8.91
N GLY A 5 13.20 -16.61 7.66
CA GLY A 5 13.10 -15.72 6.51
C GLY A 5 11.70 -15.12 6.39
N VAL A 6 11.66 -13.88 5.93
CA VAL A 6 10.48 -13.17 5.42
C VAL A 6 9.17 -13.59 6.11
N SER A 7 9.00 -13.21 7.37
CA SER A 7 7.71 -13.42 8.04
C SER A 7 6.65 -12.71 7.22
N LYS A 8 5.64 -13.44 6.72
CA LYS A 8 4.49 -12.91 5.96
C LYS A 8 3.96 -11.58 6.52
N ILE A 9 3.88 -11.50 7.84
CA ILE A 9 3.48 -10.31 8.59
C ILE A 9 4.41 -9.10 8.38
N GLY A 10 5.73 -9.32 8.37
CA GLY A 10 6.73 -8.29 8.14
C GLY A 10 6.72 -7.76 6.71
N GLU A 11 6.31 -8.58 5.75
CA GLU A 11 6.12 -8.20 4.34
C GLU A 11 4.82 -7.43 4.16
N ILE A 12 3.70 -7.90 4.73
CA ILE A 12 2.42 -7.19 4.75
C ILE A 12 2.58 -5.78 5.34
N LEU A 13 3.34 -5.64 6.44
CA LEU A 13 3.59 -4.32 7.03
C LEU A 13 4.41 -3.41 6.11
N ASP A 14 5.44 -3.94 5.44
CA ASP A 14 6.30 -3.18 4.52
C ASP A 14 5.51 -2.72 3.28
N LEU A 15 4.75 -3.65 2.68
CA LEU A 15 3.87 -3.40 1.55
C LEU A 15 2.73 -2.45 1.93
N GLY A 16 2.16 -2.57 3.12
CA GLY A 16 1.12 -1.68 3.62
C GLY A 16 1.59 -0.23 3.77
N VAL A 17 2.82 -0.02 4.23
CA VAL A 17 3.45 1.31 4.28
C VAL A 17 3.75 1.82 2.88
N LYS A 18 4.32 0.99 2.00
CA LYS A 18 4.61 1.36 0.60
C LYS A 18 3.36 1.71 -0.20
N ALA A 19 2.28 0.97 0.03
CA ALA A 19 0.97 1.23 -0.57
C ALA A 19 0.24 2.42 0.09
N GLY A 20 0.80 3.06 1.12
CA GLY A 20 0.16 4.17 1.84
C GLY A 20 -1.13 3.77 2.56
N LEU A 21 -1.30 2.48 2.89
CA LEU A 21 -2.43 1.96 3.68
C LEU A 21 -2.12 2.05 5.18
N VAL A 22 -0.85 1.83 5.55
CA VAL A 22 -0.37 1.96 6.91
C VAL A 22 0.30 3.33 7.05
N GLU A 23 -0.26 4.16 7.91
CA GLU A 23 0.34 5.44 8.28
C GLU A 23 1.44 5.24 9.32
N LYS A 24 2.58 5.90 9.08
CA LYS A 24 3.72 5.87 9.98
C LYS A 24 3.96 7.26 10.55
N SER A 25 3.50 7.49 11.78
CA SER A 25 3.77 8.71 12.55
C SER A 25 5.03 8.52 13.41
N GLY A 26 6.20 8.76 12.80
CA GLY A 26 7.50 8.58 13.45
C GLY A 26 7.79 7.10 13.74
N ALA A 27 7.73 6.70 15.00
CA ALA A 27 7.86 5.30 15.40
C ALA A 27 6.51 4.56 15.48
N TRP A 28 5.37 5.25 15.37
CA TRP A 28 4.04 4.64 15.49
C TRP A 28 3.49 4.20 14.13
N PHE A 29 2.88 3.02 14.09
CA PHE A 29 2.15 2.50 12.94
C PHE A 29 0.64 2.48 13.24
N SER A 30 -0.13 2.97 12.29
CA SER A 30 -1.59 3.00 12.31
C SER A 30 -2.15 2.48 10.98
N TYR A 31 -3.27 1.78 11.01
CA TYR A 31 -4.00 1.33 9.83
C TYR A 31 -5.48 1.57 10.05
N ASP A 32 -6.15 2.24 9.11
CA ASP A 32 -7.59 2.52 9.16
C ASP A 32 -8.02 3.19 10.50
N SER A 33 -7.26 4.21 10.92
CA SER A 33 -7.38 4.86 12.25
C SER A 33 -7.17 3.95 13.48
N VAL A 34 -6.85 2.68 13.30
CA VAL A 34 -6.49 1.75 14.38
C VAL A 34 -4.98 1.80 14.62
N ARG A 35 -4.58 2.01 15.87
CA ARG A 35 -3.17 2.03 16.27
C ARG A 35 -2.65 0.59 16.38
N ILE A 36 -1.76 0.20 15.48
CA ILE A 36 -1.14 -1.13 15.45
C ILE A 36 -0.07 -1.25 16.53
N GLY A 37 0.78 -0.24 16.66
CA GLY A 37 1.82 -0.20 17.70
C GLY A 37 3.05 0.64 17.36
N GLN A 38 3.94 0.76 18.33
CA GLN A 38 5.19 1.50 18.19
C GLN A 38 6.33 0.57 17.75
N GLY A 39 6.92 0.85 16.60
CA GLY A 39 8.04 0.12 16.04
C GLY A 39 7.61 -1.10 15.24
N ARG A 40 8.52 -1.54 14.34
CA ARG A 40 8.25 -2.66 13.42
C ARG A 40 8.00 -3.97 14.16
N GLU A 41 8.71 -4.22 15.26
CA GLU A 41 8.57 -5.44 16.07
C GLU A 41 7.17 -5.54 16.71
N ASN A 42 6.71 -4.49 17.40
CA ASN A 42 5.38 -4.50 18.02
C ASN A 42 4.26 -4.56 16.98
N ALA A 43 4.41 -3.85 15.85
CA ALA A 43 3.44 -3.91 14.77
C ALA A 43 3.31 -5.33 14.19
N LYS A 44 4.44 -6.04 14.02
CA LYS A 44 4.43 -7.44 13.61
C LYS A 44 3.76 -8.34 14.65
N THR A 45 4.06 -8.15 15.94
CA THR A 45 3.41 -8.92 17.01
C THR A 45 1.91 -8.68 17.05
N PHE A 46 1.46 -7.43 16.89
CA PHE A 46 0.04 -7.09 16.83
C PHE A 46 -0.66 -7.78 15.67
N LEU A 47 -0.12 -7.70 14.46
CA LEU A 47 -0.69 -8.35 13.27
C LEU A 47 -0.66 -9.88 13.37
N LYS A 48 0.38 -10.45 14.00
CA LYS A 48 0.45 -11.90 14.26
C LYS A 48 -0.64 -12.36 15.22
N ASN A 49 -0.96 -11.56 16.24
CA ASN A 49 -2.04 -11.85 17.18
C ASN A 49 -3.43 -11.54 16.60
N ASN A 50 -3.51 -10.60 15.65
CA ASN A 50 -4.75 -10.14 15.03
C ASN A 50 -4.78 -10.54 13.54
N VAL A 51 -5.00 -11.84 13.29
CA VAL A 51 -4.98 -12.41 11.94
C VAL A 51 -6.04 -11.76 11.03
N GLU A 52 -7.21 -11.39 11.56
CA GLU A 52 -8.26 -10.68 10.81
C GLU A 52 -7.75 -9.33 10.26
N MET A 53 -7.02 -8.57 11.08
CA MET A 53 -6.43 -7.29 10.65
C MET A 53 -5.34 -7.50 9.61
N SER A 54 -4.51 -8.52 9.78
CA SER A 54 -3.49 -8.89 8.80
C SER A 54 -4.12 -9.26 7.45
N ASP A 55 -5.22 -10.01 7.45
CA ASP A 55 -5.91 -10.46 6.24
C ASP A 55 -6.60 -9.29 5.52
N ARG A 56 -7.24 -8.39 6.29
CA ARG A 56 -7.79 -7.13 5.77
C ARG A 56 -6.71 -6.27 5.11
N LEU A 57 -5.59 -6.08 5.80
CA LEU A 57 -4.48 -5.28 5.29
C LEU A 57 -3.88 -5.92 4.02
N GLU A 58 -3.68 -7.24 3.98
CA GLU A 58 -3.22 -7.96 2.79
C GLU A 58 -4.16 -7.78 1.59
N LYS A 59 -5.47 -7.93 1.81
CA LYS A 59 -6.49 -7.73 0.76
C LYS A 59 -6.48 -6.29 0.23
N ALA A 60 -6.38 -5.31 1.12
CA ALA A 60 -6.28 -3.90 0.75
C ALA A 60 -5.01 -3.63 -0.07
N ILE A 61 -3.87 -4.19 0.33
CA ILE A 61 -2.59 -4.07 -0.40
C ILE A 61 -2.71 -4.63 -1.81
N ARG A 62 -3.28 -5.84 -1.96
CA ARG A 62 -3.47 -6.47 -3.27
C ARG A 62 -4.34 -5.57 -4.15
N SER A 63 -5.52 -5.19 -3.66
CA SER A 63 -6.46 -4.34 -4.39
C SER A 63 -5.86 -2.99 -4.81
N ARG A 64 -4.96 -2.40 -4.02
CA ARG A 64 -4.30 -1.13 -4.37
C ARG A 64 -3.20 -1.31 -5.42
N THR A 65 -2.45 -2.41 -5.36
CA THR A 65 -1.45 -2.75 -6.38
C THR A 65 -2.09 -2.93 -7.76
N ASP A 66 -3.24 -3.59 -7.82
CA ASP A 66 -4.01 -3.73 -9.07
C ASP A 66 -4.44 -2.37 -9.64
N LYS A 67 -4.86 -1.42 -8.79
CA LYS A 67 -5.26 -0.07 -9.23
C LYS A 67 -4.10 0.79 -9.68
N VAL A 68 -2.94 0.71 -9.01
CA VAL A 68 -1.76 1.48 -9.41
C VAL A 68 -1.22 1.00 -10.76
N ALA A 69 -1.31 -0.31 -11.05
CA ALA A 69 -0.96 -0.83 -12.36
C ALA A 69 -1.91 -0.33 -13.47
N GLU A 70 -3.20 -0.15 -13.15
CA GLU A 70 -4.20 0.38 -14.07
C GLU A 70 -4.02 1.89 -14.32
N GLU A 71 -3.78 2.69 -13.26
CA GLU A 71 -3.48 4.13 -13.40
C GLU A 71 -2.18 4.41 -14.16
N MET A 72 -1.17 3.54 -14.06
CA MET A 72 0.10 3.70 -14.79
C MET A 72 0.02 3.32 -16.28
N MET A 73 -1.06 2.66 -16.73
CA MET A 73 -1.32 2.40 -18.16
C MET A 73 -2.15 3.49 -18.84
N VAL A 74 -2.77 4.39 -18.08
CA VAL A 74 -3.36 5.63 -18.63
C VAL A 74 -2.27 6.70 -18.63
N GLY A 75 -1.32 6.55 -19.57
CA GLY A 75 -0.42 7.65 -19.89
C GLY A 75 -1.22 8.87 -20.36
N PRO A 76 -0.71 10.09 -20.16
CA PRO A 76 -1.38 11.28 -20.70
C PRO A 76 -1.53 11.08 -22.20
N GLU A 77 -2.77 11.07 -22.69
CA GLU A 77 -3.02 11.02 -24.12
C GLU A 77 -2.33 12.23 -24.76
N PRO A 78 -1.60 12.06 -25.87
CA PRO A 78 -1.11 13.21 -26.61
C PRO A 78 -2.34 13.98 -27.06
N GLU A 79 -2.43 15.24 -26.63
CA GLU A 79 -3.33 16.22 -27.23
C GLU A 79 -2.79 16.43 -28.66
N ASP A 80 -3.26 15.61 -29.61
CA ASP A 80 -3.17 15.90 -31.04
C ASP A 80 -4.08 17.10 -31.31
N ASP A 81 -3.59 18.31 -31.00
CA ASP A 81 -4.11 19.57 -31.52
C ASP A 81 -3.78 19.63 -33.02
N ILE A 82 -4.56 18.89 -33.80
CA ILE A 82 -4.71 19.09 -35.25
C ILE A 82 -6.11 19.66 -35.48
N GLU A 83 -6.24 20.97 -35.31
CA GLU A 83 -7.18 21.78 -36.08
C GLU A 83 -6.30 22.84 -36.78
N GLY A 84 -5.91 22.73 -38.05
CA GLY A 84 -6.69 22.18 -39.15
C GLY A 84 -7.68 23.23 -39.66
N ASP A 85 -7.13 24.28 -40.27
CA ASP A 85 -7.67 25.07 -41.38
C ASP A 85 -9.12 24.77 -41.80
N ASP A 86 -10.02 25.77 -41.68
CA ASP A 86 -11.26 25.97 -42.44
C ASP A 86 -12.00 27.17 -41.78
N ASP A 87 -12.63 28.16 -42.40
CA ASP A 87 -12.70 28.77 -43.73
C ASP A 87 -13.68 29.96 -43.52
N MET A 88 -13.42 31.11 -44.15
CA MET A 88 -14.29 32.31 -44.34
C MET A 88 -14.54 33.34 -43.21
#